data_AF-A0A1R3VSM5-F1
#
_entry.id   AF-A0A1R3VSM5-F1
#
_cell.length_a   1.000
_cell.length_b   1.000
_cell.length_c   1.000
_cell.angle_alpha   90.00
_cell.angle_beta   90.00
_cell.angle_gamma   90.00
#
_symmetry.space_group_name_H-M   'P 1'
#
loop_
_entity.id
_entity.type
_entity.pdbx_description
1 polymer ?
#
loop_
_entity_poly.entity_id
_entity_poly.type
_entity_poly.pdbx_seq_one_letter_code
_entity_poly.pdbx_strand_id
1 'polypeptide(L)'
;MTDIAPGWYDDGSGSQRWWDGRQWGGDVADLTGSSAVLHAAERRAAAPAGWYESRGRLRWWDGTQWTAQWRFSGRETVFAGVVVDGSWIHYGAASQPVAGVMARVGNGELRIEGLEDVWIAPVGPALGAEAQRFAEWVNETARYHVRTGWQ
;
A
#
# COMPACT_ATOMS: atom_id res chain seq x y z
N MET A 1 -17.27 5.85 0.35
CA MET A 1 -16.86 5.58 -1.04
C MET A 1 -15.41 6.00 -1.12
N THR A 2 -14.49 5.06 -1.31
CA THR A 2 -13.04 5.35 -1.34
C THR A 2 -12.65 5.62 -2.79
N ASP A 3 -12.21 6.84 -3.09
CA ASP A 3 -11.81 7.21 -4.45
C ASP A 3 -10.47 6.56 -4.80
N ILE A 4 -10.45 5.86 -5.93
CA ILE A 4 -9.26 5.22 -6.50
C ILE A 4 -8.30 6.32 -6.94
N ALA A 5 -7.00 6.17 -6.63
CA ALA A 5 -5.96 7.13 -7.00
C ALA A 5 -5.90 7.45 -8.49
N PRO A 6 -5.72 8.71 -8.91
CA PRO A 6 -5.36 9.03 -10.29
C PRO A 6 -4.10 8.30 -10.75
N GLY A 7 -4.17 7.61 -11.88
CA GLY A 7 -3.08 6.73 -12.30
C GLY A 7 -3.38 5.94 -13.56
N TRP A 8 -2.35 5.26 -14.08
CA TRP A 8 -2.50 4.25 -15.11
C TRP A 8 -2.82 2.91 -14.47
N TYR A 9 -3.91 2.29 -14.92
CA TYR A 9 -4.37 0.99 -14.44
C TYR A 9 -4.58 0.06 -15.63
N ASP A 10 -4.40 -1.24 -15.43
CA ASP A 10 -4.74 -2.24 -16.44
C ASP A 10 -6.25 -2.17 -16.78
N ASP A 11 -6.58 -2.12 -18.07
CA ASP A 11 -7.96 -2.09 -18.56
C ASP A 11 -8.55 -3.48 -18.82
N GLY A 12 -7.80 -4.54 -18.54
CA GLY A 12 -8.19 -5.93 -18.73
C GLY A 12 -8.01 -6.44 -20.16
N SER A 13 -7.54 -5.59 -21.08
CA SER A 13 -7.20 -5.95 -22.46
C SER A 13 -5.69 -6.12 -22.69
N GLY A 14 -4.87 -5.95 -21.65
CA GLY A 14 -3.41 -5.93 -21.75
C GLY A 14 -2.84 -4.53 -22.03
N SER A 15 -3.70 -3.50 -22.02
CA SER A 15 -3.30 -2.09 -22.11
C SER A 15 -3.53 -1.39 -20.77
N GLN A 16 -2.84 -0.27 -20.54
CA GLN A 16 -3.14 0.60 -19.41
C GLN A 16 -4.07 1.73 -19.83
N ARG A 17 -5.04 2.06 -18.98
CA ARG A 17 -5.94 3.20 -19.13
C ARG A 17 -5.77 4.18 -17.97
N TRP A 18 -5.82 5.47 -18.28
CA TRP A 18 -5.70 6.51 -17.26
C TRP A 18 -7.01 6.69 -16.49
N TRP A 19 -6.95 6.71 -15.17
CA TRP A 19 -8.03 7.09 -14.26
C TRP A 19 -7.74 8.47 -13.66
N ASP A 20 -8.72 9.38 -13.68
CA ASP A 20 -8.56 10.75 -13.18
C ASP A 20 -9.08 10.98 -11.75
N GLY A 21 -9.43 9.91 -11.04
CA GLY A 21 -10.07 10.01 -9.71
C GLY A 21 -11.60 10.02 -9.76
N ARG A 22 -12.23 10.17 -10.92
CA ARG A 22 -13.70 10.16 -11.09
C ARG A 22 -14.19 9.35 -12.28
N GLN A 23 -13.42 9.31 -13.36
CA GLN A 23 -13.75 8.60 -14.58
C GLN A 23 -12.48 8.11 -15.30
N TRP A 24 -12.67 7.13 -16.16
CA TRP A 24 -11.62 6.65 -17.06
C TRP A 24 -11.43 7.62 -18.23
N GLY A 25 -10.20 8.03 -18.48
CA GLY A 25 -9.83 8.84 -19.64
C GLY A 25 -9.93 8.07 -20.96
N GLY A 26 -9.84 8.76 -22.10
CA GLY A 26 -9.83 8.13 -23.42
C GLY A 26 -8.48 7.47 -23.77
N ASP A 27 -7.42 7.81 -23.04
CA ASP A 27 -6.06 7.39 -23.37
C ASP A 27 -5.81 5.94 -22.94
N VAL A 28 -5.27 5.16 -23.88
CA VAL A 28 -4.85 3.77 -23.70
C VAL A 28 -3.37 3.68 -24.06
N ALA A 29 -2.54 3.24 -23.10
CA ALA A 29 -1.13 2.97 -23.29
C ALA A 29 -0.95 1.46 -23.54
N ASP A 30 -0.54 1.11 -24.76
CA ASP A 30 -0.21 -0.27 -25.12
C ASP A 30 1.20 -0.61 -24.59
N LEU A 31 1.26 -1.56 -23.66
CA LEU A 31 2.53 -2.02 -23.05
C LEU A 31 3.19 -3.15 -23.83
N THR A 32 2.61 -3.61 -24.94
CA THR A 32 3.15 -4.71 -25.74
C THR A 32 4.26 -4.29 -26.71
N GLY A 33 4.50 -2.98 -26.86
CA GLY A 33 5.58 -2.41 -27.67
C GLY A 33 6.69 -1.79 -26.83
N SER A 34 7.95 -2.13 -27.11
CA SER A 34 9.17 -1.61 -26.46
C SER A 34 9.45 -0.11 -26.66
N SER A 35 8.44 0.69 -26.98
CA SER A 35 8.53 2.14 -27.09
C SER A 35 7.24 2.74 -26.51
N ALA A 36 7.31 3.14 -25.24
CA ALA A 36 6.28 3.96 -24.62
C ALA A 36 6.28 5.34 -25.31
N VAL A 37 5.53 5.47 -26.41
CA VAL A 37 5.25 6.76 -27.02
C VAL A 37 4.28 7.50 -26.12
N LEU A 38 4.81 8.36 -25.27
CA LEU A 38 4.02 9.34 -24.51
C LEU A 38 3.46 10.36 -25.50
N HIS A 39 2.23 10.17 -25.97
CA HIS A 39 1.52 11.24 -26.68
C HIS A 39 1.27 12.40 -25.71
N ALA A 40 1.87 13.55 -26.03
CA ALA A 40 1.85 14.76 -25.24
C ALA A 40 0.42 15.29 -25.06
N ALA A 41 -0.11 15.07 -23.86
CA ALA A 41 -1.06 15.88 -23.09
C ALA A 41 -1.83 16.99 -23.85
N GLU A 42 -2.95 16.63 -24.47
CA GLU A 42 -4.07 17.57 -24.58
C GLU A 42 -4.79 17.66 -23.22
N ARG A 43 -5.36 18.84 -22.93
CA ARG A 43 -5.70 19.30 -21.57
C ARG A 43 -6.59 18.33 -20.79
N ARG A 44 -5.93 17.56 -19.92
CA ARG A 44 -6.46 16.76 -18.81
C ARG A 44 -7.48 17.55 -17.99
N ALA A 45 -8.64 16.98 -17.70
CA ALA A 45 -9.37 17.39 -16.50
C ALA A 45 -8.56 16.90 -15.31
N ALA A 46 -7.83 17.81 -14.66
CA ALA A 46 -6.96 17.44 -13.55
C ALA A 46 -7.80 16.95 -12.36
N ALA A 47 -7.44 15.78 -11.81
CA ALA A 47 -8.01 15.30 -10.56
C ALA A 47 -7.88 16.40 -9.50
N PRO A 48 -8.93 16.69 -8.71
CA PRO A 48 -8.84 17.71 -7.67
C PRO A 48 -7.79 17.32 -6.64
N ALA A 49 -7.11 18.32 -6.06
CA ALA A 49 -6.19 18.07 -4.95
C ALA A 49 -6.92 17.33 -3.81
N GLY A 50 -6.33 16.26 -3.29
CA GLY A 50 -7.04 15.35 -2.42
C GLY A 50 -6.23 14.16 -1.92
N TRP A 51 -6.79 13.48 -0.93
CA TRP A 51 -6.28 12.21 -0.42
C TRP A 51 -6.97 11.06 -1.14
N TYR A 52 -6.18 10.18 -1.72
CA TYR A 52 -6.65 9.08 -2.54
C TYR A 52 -6.03 7.77 -2.10
N GLU A 53 -6.77 6.67 -2.26
CA GLU A 53 -6.28 5.34 -1.94
C GLU A 53 -5.14 4.92 -2.87
N SER A 54 -4.04 4.47 -2.29
CA SER A 54 -2.88 3.94 -2.98
C SER A 54 -2.20 2.90 -2.08
N ARG A 55 -2.31 1.63 -2.47
CA ARG A 55 -1.60 0.50 -1.82
C ARG A 55 -1.87 0.38 -0.31
N GLY A 56 -3.14 0.47 0.09
CA GLY A 56 -3.59 0.37 1.49
C GLY A 56 -3.37 1.65 2.31
N ARG A 57 -2.88 2.74 1.70
CA ARG A 57 -2.72 4.04 2.34
C ARG A 57 -3.41 5.13 1.54
N LEU A 58 -3.56 6.29 2.13
CA LEU A 58 -3.94 7.49 1.41
C LEU A 58 -2.69 8.28 1.04
N ARG A 59 -2.52 8.58 -0.25
CA ARG A 59 -1.48 9.47 -0.76
C ARG A 59 -2.11 10.81 -1.14
N TRP A 60 -1.37 11.90 -0.94
CA TRP A 60 -1.85 13.23 -1.32
C TRP A 60 -1.48 13.57 -2.77
N TRP A 61 -2.51 13.87 -3.58
CA TRP A 61 -2.42 14.47 -4.90
C TRP A 61 -2.59 15.98 -4.78
N ASP A 62 -1.68 16.77 -5.36
CA ASP A 62 -1.73 18.25 -5.26
C ASP A 62 -2.53 18.94 -6.38
N GLY A 63 -3.13 18.16 -7.29
CA GLY A 63 -3.76 18.66 -8.52
C GLY A 63 -2.92 18.43 -9.77
N THR A 64 -1.62 18.15 -9.63
CA THR A 64 -0.67 17.98 -10.75
C THR A 64 0.22 16.76 -10.63
N GLN A 65 0.60 16.39 -9.40
CA GLN A 65 1.46 15.25 -9.12
C GLN A 65 1.17 14.65 -7.74
N TRP A 66 1.64 13.43 -7.57
CA TRP A 66 1.66 12.78 -6.27
C TRP A 66 2.77 13.34 -5.40
N THR A 67 2.42 13.82 -4.21
CA THR A 67 3.42 14.28 -3.25
C THR A 67 4.04 13.11 -2.46
N ALA A 68 4.99 13.43 -1.59
CA ALA A 68 5.54 12.49 -0.61
C ALA A 68 4.69 12.34 0.66
N GLN A 69 3.54 13.04 0.75
CA GLN A 69 2.68 12.97 1.93
C GLN A 69 1.80 11.73 1.90
N TRP A 70 1.76 11.03 3.04
CA TRP A 70 1.01 9.79 3.25
C TRP A 70 0.20 9.89 4.55
N ARG A 71 -0.98 9.27 4.57
CA ARG A 71 -1.75 8.99 5.79
C ARG A 71 -2.39 7.60 5.71
N PHE A 72 -2.69 6.99 6.84
CA PHE A 72 -3.31 5.66 6.90
C PHE A 72 -4.84 5.76 6.76
N SER A 73 -5.52 4.65 6.41
CA SER A 73 -6.94 4.67 5.98
C SER A 73 -7.96 4.43 7.11
N GLY A 74 -7.51 4.29 8.37
CA GLY A 74 -8.35 4.48 9.55
C GLY A 74 -8.75 3.23 10.34
N ARG A 75 -8.19 2.04 10.08
CA ARG A 75 -8.24 0.88 11.00
C ARG A 75 -6.83 0.43 11.37
N GLU A 76 -6.22 1.19 12.27
CA GLU A 76 -4.82 1.04 12.62
C GLU A 76 -4.63 0.21 13.90
N THR A 77 -3.82 -0.84 13.81
CA THR A 77 -3.09 -1.36 14.97
C THR A 77 -1.61 -0.99 14.76
N VAL A 78 -1.03 -0.26 15.71
CA VAL A 78 0.34 0.25 15.64
C VAL A 78 1.18 -0.33 16.77
N PHE A 79 2.35 -0.86 16.44
CA PHE A 79 3.35 -1.23 17.44
C PHE A 79 4.75 -0.97 16.90
N ALA A 80 5.57 -0.24 17.66
CA ALA A 80 6.97 0.07 17.33
C ALA A 80 7.17 0.63 15.90
N GLY A 81 6.24 1.45 15.41
CA GLY A 81 6.28 2.04 14.06
C GLY A 81 5.81 1.11 12.94
N VAL A 82 5.46 -0.13 13.26
CA VAL A 82 4.78 -1.05 12.34
C VAL A 82 3.28 -0.76 12.40
N VAL A 83 2.67 -0.53 11.25
CA VAL A 83 1.22 -0.33 11.10
C VAL A 83 0.66 -1.43 10.22
N VAL A 84 -0.45 -2.04 10.64
CA VAL A 84 -1.24 -2.95 9.79
C VAL A 84 -2.59 -2.29 9.55
N ASP A 85 -2.99 -2.19 8.28
CA ASP A 85 -4.29 -1.65 7.85
C ASP A 85 -4.90 -2.59 6.79
N GLY A 86 -5.87 -3.39 7.21
CA GLY A 86 -6.51 -4.40 6.37
C GLY A 86 -5.52 -5.43 5.82
N SER A 87 -5.40 -5.51 4.49
CA SER A 87 -4.51 -6.44 3.79
C SER A 87 -3.06 -5.98 3.68
N TRP A 88 -2.70 -4.84 4.28
CA TRP A 88 -1.36 -4.24 4.16
C TRP A 88 -0.66 -4.08 5.50
N ILE A 89 0.67 -4.20 5.47
CA ILE A 89 1.56 -3.86 6.58
C ILE A 89 2.60 -2.83 6.14
N HIS A 90 3.04 -2.02 7.10
CA HIS A 90 3.75 -0.78 6.86
C HIS A 90 4.86 -0.57 7.89
N TYR A 91 6.02 -0.08 7.43
CA TYR A 91 7.09 0.41 8.31
C TYR A 91 7.76 1.63 7.69
N GLY A 92 7.57 2.80 8.31
CA GLY A 92 7.94 4.08 7.69
C GLY A 92 7.27 4.27 6.32
N ALA A 93 8.08 4.48 5.27
CA ALA A 93 7.60 4.62 3.89
C ALA A 93 7.38 3.27 3.16
N ALA A 94 7.92 2.16 3.69
CA ALA A 94 7.80 0.84 3.07
C ALA A 94 6.43 0.22 3.34
N SER A 95 5.87 -0.46 2.35
CA SER A 95 4.57 -1.14 2.44
C SER A 95 4.60 -2.44 1.65
N GLN A 96 3.98 -3.47 2.18
CA GLN A 96 3.80 -4.75 1.49
C GLN A 96 2.49 -5.41 1.91
N PRO A 97 1.95 -6.35 1.11
CA PRO A 97 0.82 -7.16 1.53
C PRO A 97 1.12 -7.89 2.85
N VAL A 98 0.12 -7.98 3.73
CA VAL A 98 0.22 -8.75 4.97
C VAL A 98 0.24 -10.26 4.70
N ALA A 99 -0.30 -10.68 3.55
CA ALA A 99 -0.22 -12.06 3.11
C ALA A 99 1.24 -12.48 2.89
N GLY A 100 1.64 -13.59 3.51
CA GLY A 100 3.02 -14.09 3.43
C GLY A 100 4.00 -13.47 4.42
N VAL A 101 3.54 -12.56 5.28
CA VAL A 101 4.36 -11.99 6.35
C VAL A 101 4.43 -12.93 7.56
N MET A 102 5.60 -13.02 8.18
CA MET A 102 5.82 -13.70 9.46
C MET A 102 6.39 -12.71 10.49
N ALA A 103 5.74 -12.60 11.64
CA ALA A 103 6.18 -11.78 12.76
C ALA A 103 6.71 -12.64 13.91
N ARG A 104 7.82 -12.23 14.53
CA ARG A 104 8.38 -12.88 15.72
C ARG A 104 9.04 -11.89 16.66
N VAL A 105 9.02 -12.19 17.95
CA VAL A 105 9.68 -11.41 19.00
C VAL A 105 10.82 -12.24 19.59
N GLY A 106 11.99 -11.63 19.73
CA GLY A 106 13.17 -12.27 20.32
C GLY A 106 14.31 -11.26 20.44
N ASN A 107 15.24 -11.51 21.37
CA ASN A 107 16.43 -10.67 21.56
C ASN A 107 16.15 -9.16 21.79
N GLY A 108 14.98 -8.81 22.32
CA GLY A 108 14.58 -7.41 22.50
C GLY A 108 14.16 -6.72 21.19
N GLU A 109 13.75 -7.48 20.18
CA GLU A 109 13.32 -6.97 18.88
C GLU A 109 12.03 -7.64 18.41
N LEU A 110 11.21 -6.88 17.68
CA LEU A 110 10.13 -7.38 16.83
C LEU A 110 10.69 -7.46 15.41
N ARG A 111 10.73 -8.67 14.85
CA ARG A 111 11.13 -8.93 13.46
C ARG A 111 9.90 -9.30 12.63
N ILE A 112 9.70 -8.58 11.54
CA ILE A 112 8.69 -8.83 10.52
C ILE A 112 9.41 -9.25 9.24
N GLU A 113 9.17 -10.48 8.80
CA GLU A 113 9.73 -11.04 7.56
C GLU A 113 8.61 -11.06 6.51
N GLY A 114 8.76 -10.26 5.47
CA GLY A 114 7.87 -10.25 4.32
C GLY A 114 8.45 -10.98 3.11
N LEU A 115 7.82 -10.76 1.97
CA LEU A 115 8.22 -11.38 0.70
C LEU A 115 9.52 -10.77 0.15
N GLU A 116 9.68 -9.46 0.30
CA GLU A 116 10.82 -8.73 -0.26
C GLU A 116 11.69 -8.09 0.84
N ASP A 117 11.08 -7.75 1.98
CA ASP A 117 11.73 -6.99 3.05
C ASP A 117 11.72 -7.70 4.40
N VAL A 118 12.72 -7.37 5.22
CA VAL A 118 12.74 -7.68 6.65
C VAL A 118 12.76 -6.38 7.44
N TRP A 119 11.79 -6.19 8.32
CA TRP A 119 11.72 -5.04 9.21
C TRP A 119 12.04 -5.46 10.64
N ILE A 120 12.86 -4.65 11.31
CA ILE A 120 13.30 -4.90 12.68
C ILE A 120 13.00 -3.63 13.47
N ALA A 121 12.25 -3.80 14.56
CA ALA A 121 11.93 -2.72 15.48
C ALA A 121 12.39 -3.10 16.91
N PRO A 122 13.13 -2.22 17.61
CA PRO A 122 13.55 -2.49 18.98
C PRO A 122 12.35 -2.53 19.93
N VAL A 123 12.36 -3.48 20.86
CA VAL A 123 11.31 -3.72 21.85
C VAL A 123 11.92 -3.57 23.24
N GLY A 124 11.49 -2.53 23.96
CA GLY A 124 11.87 -2.35 25.36
C GLY A 124 11.38 -3.52 26.22
N PRO A 125 12.11 -3.91 27.28
CA PRO A 125 11.77 -5.09 28.09
C PRO A 125 10.36 -5.02 28.71
N ALA A 126 9.86 -3.83 28.99
CA ALA A 126 8.50 -3.61 29.51
C ALA A 126 7.39 -3.93 28.48
N LEU A 127 7.71 -3.94 27.19
CA LEU A 127 6.76 -4.12 26.09
C LEU A 127 6.76 -5.55 25.52
N GLY A 128 7.55 -6.48 26.08
CA GLY A 128 7.75 -7.82 25.51
C GLY A 128 6.44 -8.60 25.31
N ALA A 129 5.54 -8.58 26.31
CA ALA A 129 4.25 -9.25 26.23
C ALA A 129 3.30 -8.60 25.19
N GLU A 130 3.39 -7.29 25.02
CA GLU A 130 2.60 -6.57 24.01
C GLU A 130 3.12 -6.83 22.60
N ALA A 131 4.45 -6.80 22.42
CA ALA A 131 5.10 -7.17 21.17
C ALA A 131 4.72 -8.59 20.75
N GLN A 132 4.66 -9.52 21.71
CA GLN A 132 4.30 -10.91 21.43
C GLN A 132 2.86 -11.05 20.96
N ARG A 133 1.90 -10.39 21.63
CA ARG A 133 0.51 -10.33 21.17
C ARG A 133 0.38 -9.68 19.79
N PHE A 134 1.13 -8.62 19.54
CA PHE A 134 1.15 -7.97 18.23
C PHE A 134 1.68 -8.90 17.14
N ALA A 135 2.77 -9.62 17.38
CA ALA A 135 3.33 -10.58 16.43
C ALA A 135 2.37 -11.75 16.16
N GLU A 136 1.73 -12.29 17.19
CA GLU A 136 0.70 -13.32 17.05
C GLU A 136 -0.46 -12.83 16.18
N TRP A 137 -0.94 -11.62 16.44
CA TRP A 137 -2.01 -11.01 15.64
C TRP A 137 -1.62 -10.78 14.18
N VAL A 138 -0.41 -10.25 13.89
CA VAL A 138 0.08 -10.09 12.51
C VAL A 138 0.08 -11.45 11.78
N ASN A 139 0.53 -12.51 12.45
CA ASN A 139 0.56 -13.85 11.87
C ASN A 139 -0.86 -14.41 11.61
N GLU A 140 -1.82 -14.15 12.49
CA GLU A 140 -3.21 -14.54 12.27
C GLU A 140 -3.82 -13.80 11.09
N THR A 141 -3.61 -12.48 10.99
CA THR A 141 -4.04 -11.66 9.85
C THR A 141 -3.42 -12.17 8.54
N ALA A 142 -2.11 -12.44 8.53
CA ALA A 142 -1.42 -12.99 7.37
C ALA A 142 -2.05 -14.31 6.90
N ARG A 143 -2.30 -15.24 7.83
CA ARG A 143 -2.96 -16.54 7.52
C ARG A 143 -4.39 -16.35 7.02
N TYR A 144 -5.13 -15.39 7.59
CA TYR A 144 -6.48 -15.08 7.13
C TYR A 144 -6.49 -14.64 5.66
N HIS A 145 -5.57 -13.74 5.27
CA HIS A 145 -5.47 -13.25 3.89
C HIS A 145 -4.98 -14.32 2.92
N VAL A 146 -4.02 -15.17 3.32
CA VAL A 146 -3.61 -16.35 2.53
C VAL A 146 -4.80 -17.30 2.30
N ARG A 147 -5.59 -17.58 3.33
CA ARG A 147 -6.74 -18.50 3.24
C ARG A 147 -7.89 -17.95 2.39
N THR A 148 -8.11 -16.65 2.43
CA THR A 148 -9.27 -16.02 1.77
C THR A 148 -8.98 -15.54 0.36
N GLY A 149 -7.72 -15.53 -0.08
CA GLY A 149 -7.35 -15.17 -1.46
C GLY A 149 -7.52 -13.69 -1.81
N TRP A 150 -7.79 -12.84 -0.81
CA TRP A 150 -7.85 -11.39 -0.99
C TRP A 150 -6.43 -10.82 -1.04
N GLN A 151 -5.99 -10.42 -2.24
CA GLN A 151 -4.78 -9.63 -2.50
C GLN A 151 -5.14 -8.16 -2.72
#